data_AF-A0A7L4THD5-F1
#
_entry.id   AF-A0A7L4THD5-F1
#
_cell.length_a   1.000
_cell.length_b   1.000
_cell.length_c   1.000
_cell.angle_alpha   90.00
_cell.angle_beta   90.00
_cell.angle_gamma   90.00
#
_symmetry.space_group_name_H-M   'P 1'
#
loop_
_entity.id
_entity.type
_entity.pdbx_description
1 polymer ?
#
loop_
_entity_poly.entity_id
_entity_poly.type
_entity_poly.pdbx_seq_one_letter_code
_entity_poly.pdbx_strand_id
1 'polypeptide(L)'
;FGSDVLGKIYSSQLDEKGKDYISYIKNASNRLSSQIKALLEHSRIGRNGEKTLVDTQELVEIVKYDLGKSIKDTKAKIHANELPKILGYEVELRLLFQNLISNAIKYTPEERNPVIRISAYREADYWVFSIVDNGVGISKEDLKNIF
;
A
#
# COMPACT_ATOMS: atom_id res chain seq x y z
N PHE A 1 -17.82 -3.08 -3.26
CA PHE A 1 -18.75 -3.25 -4.41
C PHE A 1 -20.21 -3.17 -3.99
N GLY A 2 -20.81 -4.16 -3.29
CA GLY A 2 -22.24 -4.09 -2.91
C GLY A 2 -22.58 -2.98 -1.91
N SER A 3 -21.73 -2.77 -0.89
CA SER A 3 -21.91 -1.71 0.12
C SER A 3 -21.71 -0.29 -0.44
N ASP A 4 -20.81 -0.11 -1.41
CA ASP A 4 -20.58 1.19 -2.06
C ASP A 4 -21.78 1.63 -2.91
N VAL A 5 -22.45 0.67 -3.55
CA VAL A 5 -23.66 0.90 -4.35
C VAL A 5 -24.85 1.22 -3.44
N LEU A 6 -25.05 0.46 -2.36
CA LEU A 6 -26.12 0.72 -1.38
C LEU A 6 -25.93 2.06 -0.66
N GLY A 7 -24.71 2.38 -0.24
CA GLY A 7 -24.38 3.66 0.41
C GLY A 7 -24.55 4.85 -0.52
N LYS A 8 -24.30 4.71 -1.83
CA LYS A 8 -24.52 5.78 -2.83
C LYS A 8 -25.99 5.97 -3.20
N ILE A 9 -26.76 4.88 -3.34
CA ILE A 9 -28.13 4.94 -3.87
C ILE A 9 -29.16 5.27 -2.77
N TYR A 10 -28.91 4.85 -1.52
CA TYR A 10 -29.88 4.98 -0.41
C TYR A 10 -29.44 5.92 0.72
N SER A 11 -28.34 6.68 0.56
CA SER A 11 -27.78 7.54 1.61
C SER A 11 -28.77 8.56 2.20
N SER A 12 -29.72 9.04 1.39
CA SER A 12 -30.76 9.99 1.76
C SER A 12 -32.01 9.35 2.36
N GLN A 13 -32.14 8.02 2.30
CA GLN A 13 -33.26 7.25 2.86
C GLN A 13 -32.88 6.53 4.15
N LEU A 14 -31.62 6.60 4.57
CA LEU A 14 -31.10 5.99 5.78
C LEU A 14 -31.04 7.01 6.91
N ASP A 15 -31.58 6.63 8.06
CA ASP A 15 -31.37 7.33 9.32
C ASP A 15 -29.89 7.21 9.77
N GLU A 16 -29.49 7.93 10.82
CA GLU A 16 -28.09 7.88 11.31
C GLU A 16 -27.63 6.46 11.62
N LYS A 17 -28.49 5.63 12.22
CA LYS A 17 -28.16 4.23 12.52
C LYS A 17 -27.94 3.41 11.25
N GLY A 18 -28.74 3.63 10.20
CA GLY A 18 -28.56 2.99 8.90
C GLY A 18 -27.22 3.35 8.24
N LYS A 19 -26.77 4.60 8.39
CA LYS A 19 -25.45 5.04 7.89
C LYS A 19 -24.31 4.36 8.66
N ASP A 20 -24.43 4.23 9.98
CA ASP A 20 -23.45 3.52 10.81
C ASP A 20 -23.33 2.06 10.41
N TYR A 21 -24.46 1.34 10.22
CA TYR A 21 -24.42 -0.07 9.77
C TYR A 21 -23.75 -0.24 8.41
N ILE A 22 -24.01 0.65 7.45
CA ILE A 22 -23.34 0.62 6.15
C ILE A 22 -21.83 0.85 6.30
N SER A 23 -21.43 1.78 7.18
CA SER A 23 -20.01 2.03 7.51
C SER A 23 -19.36 0.78 8.11
N TYR A 24 -20.02 0.12 9.07
CA TYR A 24 -19.54 -1.14 9.65
C TYR A 24 -19.36 -2.24 8.60
N ILE A 25 -20.36 -2.44 7.73
CA ILE A 25 -20.31 -3.45 6.67
C ILE A 25 -19.18 -3.13 5.69
N LYS A 26 -18.99 -1.86 5.32
CA LYS A 26 -17.90 -1.43 4.45
C LYS A 26 -16.53 -1.70 5.08
N ASN A 27 -16.36 -1.35 6.35
CA ASN A 27 -15.11 -1.58 7.08
C ASN A 27 -14.81 -3.08 7.24
N ALA A 28 -15.82 -3.89 7.56
CA ALA A 28 -15.68 -5.35 7.63
C ALA A 28 -15.31 -5.96 6.28
N SER A 29 -15.94 -5.51 5.19
CA SER A 29 -15.65 -5.98 3.82
C SER A 29 -14.23 -5.63 3.39
N ASN A 30 -13.76 -4.42 3.73
CA ASN A 30 -12.40 -3.99 3.48
C ASN A 30 -11.38 -4.84 4.25
N ARG A 31 -11.67 -5.14 5.53
CA ARG A 31 -10.85 -6.00 6.37
C ARG A 31 -10.77 -7.45 5.84
N LEU A 32 -11.90 -8.01 5.39
CA LEU A 32 -11.92 -9.33 4.77
C LEU A 32 -11.14 -9.34 3.46
N SER A 33 -11.29 -8.30 2.62
CA SER A 33 -10.53 -8.18 1.38
C SER A 33 -9.01 -8.08 1.63
N SER A 34 -8.59 -7.33 2.67
CA SER A 34 -7.17 -7.25 3.03
C SER A 34 -6.63 -8.56 3.59
N GLN A 35 -7.41 -9.30 4.38
CA GLN A 35 -7.01 -10.62 4.89
C GLN A 35 -6.92 -11.67 3.77
N ILE A 36 -7.87 -11.67 2.83
CA ILE A 36 -7.82 -12.55 1.64
C ILE A 36 -6.61 -12.23 0.78
N LYS A 37 -6.33 -10.94 0.54
CA LYS A 37 -5.11 -10.52 -0.18
C LYS A 37 -3.86 -11.00 0.56
N ALA A 38 -3.74 -10.74 1.86
CA ALA A 38 -2.60 -11.18 2.66
C ALA A 38 -2.38 -12.70 2.60
N LEU A 39 -3.45 -13.50 2.66
CA LEU A 39 -3.38 -14.97 2.51
C LEU A 39 -2.94 -15.40 1.10
N LEU A 40 -3.46 -14.74 0.06
CA LEU A 40 -3.07 -15.02 -1.33
C LEU A 40 -1.63 -14.61 -1.62
N GLU A 41 -1.17 -13.49 -1.03
CA GLU A 41 0.22 -13.04 -1.12
C GLU A 41 1.15 -14.02 -0.38
N HIS A 42 0.79 -14.46 0.83
CA HIS A 42 1.56 -15.46 1.57
C HIS A 42 1.65 -16.82 0.85
N SER A 43 0.60 -17.22 0.12
CA SER A 43 0.57 -18.46 -0.66
C SER A 43 1.45 -18.43 -1.92
N ARG A 44 1.75 -17.22 -2.44
CA ARG A 44 2.53 -17.02 -3.68
C ARG A 44 4.01 -16.74 -3.44
N ILE A 45 4.39 -16.29 -2.25
CA ILE A 45 5.79 -16.08 -1.88
C ILE A 45 6.54 -17.43 -1.93
N GLY A 46 7.51 -17.52 -2.85
CA GLY A 46 8.48 -18.62 -2.90
C GLY A 46 8.12 -19.83 -3.77
N ARG A 47 7.08 -19.76 -4.63
CA ARG A 47 6.63 -20.95 -5.39
C ARG A 47 6.94 -21.02 -6.88
N ASN A 48 7.44 -20.00 -7.60
CA ASN A 48 7.85 -20.15 -9.02
C ASN A 48 8.55 -18.91 -9.61
N GLY A 49 9.79 -18.63 -9.23
CA GLY A 49 10.60 -17.63 -9.91
C GLY A 49 12.08 -17.94 -9.80
N GLU A 50 12.84 -17.69 -10.87
CA GLU A 50 14.29 -17.55 -10.76
C GLU A 50 14.61 -16.12 -10.31
N LYS A 51 15.69 -15.93 -9.55
CA LYS A 51 16.15 -14.58 -9.25
C LYS A 51 16.71 -13.96 -10.51
N THR A 52 16.25 -12.75 -10.83
CA THR A 52 16.75 -11.96 -11.95
C THR A 52 17.42 -10.71 -11.43
N LEU A 53 18.25 -10.07 -12.27
CA LEU A 53 18.76 -8.75 -11.98
C LEU A 53 17.63 -7.74 -12.19
N VAL A 54 17.03 -7.28 -11.10
CA VAL A 54 15.87 -6.37 -11.08
C VAL A 54 16.35 -4.93 -11.00
N ASP A 55 15.88 -4.10 -11.91
CA ASP A 55 16.03 -2.65 -11.82
C ASP A 55 14.96 -2.07 -10.88
N THR A 56 15.34 -1.77 -9.64
CA THR A 56 14.38 -1.30 -8.64
C THR A 56 13.90 0.13 -8.91
N GLN A 57 14.63 0.91 -9.71
CA GLN A 57 14.18 2.22 -10.16
C GLN A 57 12.99 2.08 -11.12
N GLU A 58 13.11 1.22 -12.13
CA GLU A 58 12.04 0.93 -13.09
C GLU A 58 10.81 0.32 -12.39
N LEU A 59 11.06 -0.61 -11.47
CA LEU A 59 10.01 -1.26 -10.69
C LEU A 59 9.19 -0.25 -9.87
N VAL A 60 9.83 0.74 -9.24
CA VAL A 60 9.11 1.82 -8.54
C VAL A 60 8.28 2.67 -9.50
N GLU A 61 8.74 2.93 -10.72
CA GLU A 61 7.95 3.66 -11.72
C GLU A 61 6.72 2.86 -12.18
N ILE A 62 6.85 1.54 -12.37
CA ILE A 62 5.71 0.65 -12.64
C ILE A 62 4.68 0.74 -11.49
N VAL A 63 5.13 0.64 -10.24
CA VAL A 63 4.24 0.75 -9.08
C VAL A 63 3.55 2.12 -9.01
N LYS A 64 4.25 3.21 -9.33
CA LYS A 64 3.65 4.55 -9.41
C LYS A 64 2.58 4.61 -10.49
N TYR A 65 2.80 3.97 -11.64
CA TYR A 65 1.79 3.87 -12.70
C TYR A 65 0.54 3.12 -12.21
N ASP A 66 0.72 1.96 -11.57
CA ASP A 66 -0.40 1.15 -11.04
C ASP A 66 -1.22 1.90 -9.98
N LEU A 67 -0.56 2.72 -9.15
CA LEU A 67 -1.18 3.54 -8.12
C LEU A 67 -1.63 4.92 -8.63
N GLY A 68 -1.58 5.18 -9.94
CA GLY A 68 -1.79 6.50 -10.53
C GLY A 68 -3.11 7.16 -10.14
N LYS A 69 -4.19 6.39 -10.00
CA LYS A 69 -5.48 6.91 -9.51
C LYS A 69 -5.39 7.40 -8.06
N SER A 70 -4.86 6.58 -7.15
CA SER A 70 -4.67 6.95 -5.75
C SER A 70 -3.75 8.16 -5.59
N ILE A 71 -2.67 8.22 -6.37
CA ILE A 71 -1.75 9.36 -6.39
C ILE A 71 -2.47 10.64 -6.84
N LYS A 72 -3.28 10.55 -7.90
CA LYS A 72 -4.05 11.69 -8.41
C LYS A 72 -5.09 12.18 -7.41
N ASP A 73 -5.87 11.26 -6.84
CA ASP A 73 -6.97 11.57 -5.93
C ASP A 73 -6.45 12.20 -4.62
N THR A 74 -5.30 11.76 -4.12
CA THR A 74 -4.66 12.25 -2.88
C THR A 74 -3.61 13.34 -3.10
N LYS A 75 -3.29 13.66 -4.36
CA LYS A 75 -2.18 14.56 -4.74
C LYS A 75 -0.84 14.14 -4.12
N ALA A 76 -0.61 12.83 -3.98
CA ALA A 76 0.59 12.27 -3.39
C ALA A 76 1.84 12.68 -4.19
N LYS A 77 2.92 12.99 -3.47
CA LYS A 77 4.25 13.26 -4.04
C LYS A 77 5.18 12.13 -3.65
N ILE A 78 5.71 11.44 -4.65
CA ILE A 78 6.63 10.31 -4.46
C ILE A 78 7.98 10.70 -5.05
N HIS A 79 8.98 10.76 -4.18
CA HIS A 79 10.36 11.07 -4.53
C HIS A 79 11.20 9.80 -4.37
N ALA A 80 11.79 9.32 -5.46
CA ALA A 80 12.77 8.23 -5.42
C ALA A 80 14.14 8.82 -5.79
N ASN A 81 15.13 8.62 -4.92
CA ASN A 81 16.53 8.85 -5.26
C ASN A 81 17.02 7.70 -6.16
N GLU A 82 18.28 7.73 -6.60
CA GLU A 82 18.87 6.62 -7.36
C GLU A 82 18.72 5.29 -6.58
N LEU A 83 18.02 4.33 -7.19
CA LEU A 83 17.81 3.00 -6.62
C LEU A 83 18.67 1.95 -7.34
N PRO A 84 19.19 0.96 -6.61
CA PRO A 84 20.12 -0.03 -7.15
C PRO A 84 19.44 -1.08 -8.02
N LYS A 85 20.25 -1.75 -8.85
CA LYS A 85 19.87 -3.06 -9.40
C LYS A 85 20.21 -4.15 -8.39
N ILE A 86 19.28 -5.07 -8.13
CA ILE A 86 19.48 -6.15 -7.15
C ILE A 86 19.07 -7.50 -7.74
N LEU A 87 19.73 -8.57 -7.28
CA LEU A 87 19.33 -9.92 -7.62
C LEU A 87 18.13 -10.32 -6.73
N GLY A 88 16.96 -10.51 -7.32
CA GLY A 88 15.74 -10.78 -6.56
C GLY A 88 14.62 -11.34 -7.41
N TYR A 89 13.47 -11.58 -6.78
CA TYR A 89 12.26 -12.00 -7.48
C TYR A 89 11.43 -10.76 -7.80
N GLU A 90 11.33 -10.43 -9.08
CA GLU A 90 10.75 -9.17 -9.56
C GLU A 90 9.30 -8.98 -9.10
N VAL A 91 8.50 -10.05 -9.14
CA VAL A 91 7.08 -10.03 -8.75
C VAL A 91 6.91 -9.70 -7.27
N GLU A 92 7.69 -10.36 -6.41
CA GLU A 92 7.67 -10.18 -4.96
C GLU A 92 8.20 -8.80 -4.56
N LEU A 93 9.24 -8.31 -5.23
CA LEU A 93 9.73 -6.94 -5.03
C LEU A 93 8.66 -5.92 -5.44
N ARG A 94 8.03 -6.10 -6.62
CA ARG A 94 6.95 -5.20 -7.08
C ARG A 94 5.82 -5.15 -6.08
N LEU A 95 5.41 -6.31 -5.57
CA LEU A 95 4.38 -6.41 -4.54
C LEU A 95 4.80 -5.70 -3.25
N LEU A 96 6.03 -5.89 -2.79
CA LEU A 96 6.56 -5.24 -1.59
C LEU A 96 6.50 -3.72 -1.74
N PHE A 97 7.06 -3.16 -2.82
CA PHE A 97 7.01 -1.72 -3.07
C PHE A 97 5.58 -1.20 -3.20
N GLN A 98 4.70 -1.94 -3.90
CA GLN A 98 3.29 -1.58 -4.01
C GLN A 98 2.60 -1.50 -2.64
N ASN A 99 2.82 -2.48 -1.77
CA ASN A 99 2.23 -2.52 -0.43
C ASN A 99 2.73 -1.35 0.43
N LEU A 100 4.05 -1.10 0.44
CA LEU A 100 4.63 -0.01 1.23
C LEU A 100 4.16 1.36 0.75
N ILE A 101 4.19 1.62 -0.56
CA ILE A 101 3.77 2.90 -1.15
C ILE A 101 2.26 3.11 -0.98
N SER A 102 1.45 2.06 -1.20
CA SER A 102 0.00 2.12 -1.00
C SER A 102 -0.35 2.42 0.46
N ASN A 103 0.33 1.79 1.41
CA ASN A 103 0.14 2.06 2.84
C ASN A 103 0.50 3.52 3.18
N ALA A 104 1.63 4.01 2.69
CA ALA A 104 2.05 5.40 2.91
C ALA A 104 1.02 6.42 2.38
N ILE A 105 0.40 6.17 1.21
CA ILE A 105 -0.70 7.00 0.69
C ILE A 105 -1.94 6.88 1.59
N LYS A 106 -2.34 5.65 1.93
CA LYS A 106 -3.57 5.34 2.68
C LYS A 106 -3.58 5.93 4.09
N TYR A 107 -2.45 5.89 4.79
CA TYR A 107 -2.34 6.27 6.20
C TYR A 107 -1.86 7.72 6.40
N THR A 108 -2.04 8.56 5.37
CA THR A 108 -1.89 10.02 5.50
C THR A 108 -3.23 10.65 5.92
N PRO A 109 -3.25 11.57 6.91
CA PRO A 109 -4.47 12.31 7.29
C PRO A 109 -5.08 13.08 6.11
N GLU A 110 -6.41 13.22 6.07
CA GLU A 110 -7.13 13.88 4.96
C GLU A 110 -6.73 15.36 4.78
N GLU A 111 -6.27 16.01 5.85
CA GLU A 111 -5.83 17.41 5.83
C GLU A 111 -4.42 17.59 5.23
N ARG A 112 -3.76 16.50 4.81
CA ARG A 112 -2.37 16.50 4.34
C ARG A 112 -2.22 15.72 3.04
N ASN A 113 -1.44 16.25 2.11
CA ASN A 113 -1.04 15.49 0.92
C ASN A 113 0.09 14.50 1.30
N PRO A 114 0.02 13.23 0.87
CA PRO A 114 1.07 12.25 1.12
C PRO A 114 2.40 12.69 0.49
N VAL A 115 3.48 12.60 1.24
CA VAL A 115 4.85 12.84 0.76
C VAL A 115 5.69 11.63 1.13
N ILE A 116 6.13 10.90 0.11
CA ILE A 116 6.84 9.63 0.25
C ILE A 116 8.24 9.81 -0.32
N ARG A 117 9.27 9.43 0.44
CA ARG A 117 10.67 9.41 0.03
C ARG A 117 11.18 7.98 0.03
N ILE A 118 11.70 7.54 -1.12
CA ILE A 118 12.28 6.23 -1.32
C ILE A 118 13.78 6.43 -1.55
N SER A 119 14.58 5.78 -0.72
CA SER A 119 16.03 5.76 -0.86
C SER A 119 16.56 4.35 -0.64
N ALA A 120 17.76 4.12 -1.15
CA ALA A 120 18.49 2.90 -0.88
C ALA A 120 19.96 3.24 -0.63
N TYR A 121 20.60 2.49 0.27
CA TYR A 121 22.04 2.55 0.47
C TYR A 121 22.59 1.15 0.71
N ARG A 122 23.87 0.97 0.41
CA ARG A 122 24.54 -0.31 0.62
C ARG A 122 25.14 -0.35 2.02
N GLU A 123 24.80 -1.40 2.77
CA GLU A 123 25.31 -1.66 4.11
C GLU A 123 25.91 -3.08 4.13
N ALA A 124 27.24 -3.14 4.11
CA ALA A 124 28.01 -4.39 3.95
C ALA A 124 27.50 -5.22 2.75
N ASP A 125 26.93 -6.39 3.03
CA ASP A 125 26.46 -7.35 2.03
C ASP A 125 24.99 -7.13 1.62
N TYR A 126 24.33 -6.10 2.16
CA TYR A 126 22.91 -5.84 1.96
C TYR A 126 22.65 -4.48 1.30
N TRP A 127 21.53 -4.41 0.59
CA TRP A 127 20.90 -3.16 0.22
C TRP A 127 19.80 -2.85 1.24
N VAL A 128 19.91 -1.69 1.87
CA VAL A 128 18.89 -1.19 2.78
C VAL A 128 18.01 -0.22 2.01
N PHE A 129 16.73 -0.58 1.86
CA PHE A 129 15.72 0.29 1.29
C PHE A 129 14.95 0.99 2.41
N SER A 130 14.74 2.29 2.24
CA SER A 130 13.98 3.12 3.17
C SER A 130 12.83 3.79 2.43
N ILE A 131 11.61 3.57 2.92
CA ILE A 131 10.40 4.24 2.45
C ILE A 131 9.88 5.07 3.62
N VAL A 132 10.02 6.39 3.51
CA VAL A 132 9.62 7.34 4.55
C VAL A 132 8.40 8.11 4.08
N ASP A 133 7.35 8.12 4.90
CA ASP A 133 6.13 8.88 4.66
C ASP A 133 5.87 9.93 5.74
N ASN A 134 4.91 10.81 5.48
CA ASN A 134 4.44 11.85 6.40
C ASN A 134 3.04 11.52 6.96
N GLY A 135 2.71 10.25 7.12
CA GLY A 135 1.43 9.78 7.62
C GLY A 135 1.26 9.95 9.13
N VAL A 136 0.26 9.26 9.69
CA VAL A 136 -0.07 9.30 11.12
C VAL A 136 1.00 8.65 12.03
N GLY A 137 1.94 7.92 11.43
CA GLY A 137 2.87 7.07 12.17
C GLY A 137 2.18 5.82 12.74
N ILE A 138 2.95 5.00 13.45
CA ILE A 138 2.44 3.77 14.07
C ILE A 138 2.59 3.93 15.59
N SER A 139 1.52 3.67 16.34
CA SER A 139 1.57 3.71 17.80
C SER A 139 2.52 2.63 18.33
N LYS A 140 3.09 2.81 19.53
CA LYS A 140 3.99 1.80 20.11
C LYS A 140 3.30 0.46 20.36
N GLU A 141 2.00 0.48 20.65
CA GLU A 141 1.21 -0.74 20.82
C GLU A 141 0.99 -1.48 19.49
N ASP A 142 0.75 -0.74 18.40
CA ASP A 142 0.47 -1.32 17.08
C ASP A 142 1.72 -1.88 16.39
N LEU A 143 2.92 -1.41 16.74
CA LEU A 143 4.21 -1.90 16.20
C LEU A 143 4.38 -3.43 16.31
N LYS A 144 3.72 -4.08 17.29
CA LYS A 144 3.80 -5.54 17.46
C LYS A 144 2.94 -6.32 16.48
N ASN A 145 2.03 -5.66 15.76
CA ASN A 145 1.00 -6.28 14.91
C ASN A 145 1.06 -5.81 13.45
N ILE A 146 2.14 -5.15 13.03
CA ILE A 146 2.25 -4.60 11.66
C ILE A 146 2.72 -5.61 10.60
N PHE A 147 3.19 -6.79 11.03
CA PHE A 147 3.67 -7.88 10.17
C PHE A 147 3.01 -9.21 10.56
#